data_AF-A0A0B3AJZ5-F1
#
_entry.id   AF-A0A0B3AJZ5-F1
#
_cell.length_a   1.000
_cell.length_b   1.000
_cell.length_c   1.000
_cell.angle_alpha   90.00
_cell.angle_beta   90.00
_cell.angle_gamma   90.00
#
_symmetry.space_group_name_H-M   'P 1'
#
loop_
_entity.id
_entity.type
_entity.pdbx_description
1 polymer ?
#
loop_
_entity_poly.entity_id
_entity_poly.type
_entity_poly.pdbx_seq_one_letter_code
_entity_poly.pdbx_strand_id
1 'polypeptide(L)'
;MDRTTLLIQSIASLIKAGDFKNSLKRMGEFEQNNPDERLYKFYKPGFLIDIGVGLKSEKIIKDGITAAELALEKAKDGKVQAYLHYCLANGYTDLFELTERIATAVDRNIPQSENLWKAKRHLMKATSVEDIGDTGLIAQLFVNLGNCLDTLGRSIEAIDTYDEAIDINKNFSMAIANKAKALRAFAEISDKYRAAIYVEVYQDIKSVIDNPDLVEVGGQSAKQAFERELQYIESRFQDKSLLKKKLKHPRYKMDDLSNFEKFYLELCQKEKLFLNFHIHQDHCEAAIEDPIFIRLITKVDDDDTFYKFAKYLNQIKEDYAVARLLLVQSQYRQDDFNRISERTSFVYALDYSQFNIYTGLLKSSFKEAFNILDKVAVFVNDYYQLGFREEDIYFNSIRGIKRGVSIWQDNGVIRKEILNSENISLYALYDIYRDFQSGEHQRIQDIRNALTHRRLVIYDSGLTDWDSKLDKHNIGYNTMLTETIQIMKLVKAAVIYLVNFVNVEEGKKRKAGGKPILDMYADTSQFL
;
A
#
# COMPACT_ATOMS: atom_id res chain seq x y z
N MET A 1 0.76 27.51 -34.16
CA MET A 1 0.41 27.53 -32.72
C MET A 1 -0.29 28.84 -32.43
N ASP A 2 -1.41 28.83 -31.71
CA ASP A 2 -2.08 30.07 -31.33
C ASP A 2 -1.26 30.85 -30.27
N ARG A 3 -1.63 32.11 -30.06
CA ARG A 3 -0.93 33.04 -29.16
C ARG A 3 -0.98 32.60 -27.69
N THR A 4 -2.04 31.91 -27.28
CA THR A 4 -2.25 31.41 -25.91
C THR A 4 -1.31 30.25 -25.62
N THR A 5 -1.19 29.32 -26.55
CA THR A 5 -0.31 28.14 -26.48
C THR A 5 1.16 28.56 -26.33
N LEU A 6 1.61 29.52 -27.14
CA LEU A 6 2.97 30.06 -27.07
C LEU A 6 3.27 30.72 -25.72
N LEU A 7 2.27 31.35 -25.10
CA LEU A 7 2.44 32.01 -23.82
C LEU A 7 2.47 31.02 -22.65
N ILE A 8 1.61 29.99 -22.69
CA ILE A 8 1.65 28.87 -21.72
C ILE A 8 3.01 28.17 -21.78
N GLN A 9 3.53 27.92 -23.00
CA GLN A 9 4.88 27.40 -23.18
C GLN A 9 5.96 28.34 -22.63
N SER A 10 5.79 29.66 -22.78
CA SER A 10 6.71 30.64 -22.20
C SER A 10 6.71 30.59 -20.66
N ILE A 11 5.55 30.47 -20.02
CA ILE A 11 5.44 30.32 -18.55
C ILE A 11 6.12 29.02 -18.11
N ALA A 12 5.79 27.89 -18.76
CA ALA A 12 6.39 26.59 -18.46
C ALA A 12 7.92 26.59 -18.66
N SER A 13 8.42 27.28 -19.68
CA SER A 13 9.87 27.39 -19.94
C SER A 13 10.60 28.16 -18.84
N LEU A 14 9.99 29.22 -18.31
CA LEU A 14 10.55 29.97 -17.17
C LEU A 14 10.60 29.11 -15.91
N ILE A 15 9.55 28.32 -15.64
CA ILE A 15 9.52 27.37 -14.52
C ILE A 15 10.65 26.34 -14.67
N LYS A 16 10.79 25.73 -15.85
CA LYS A 16 11.86 24.76 -16.13
C LYS A 16 13.26 25.36 -15.99
N ALA A 17 13.42 26.66 -16.29
CA ALA A 17 14.66 27.39 -16.09
C ALA A 17 14.91 27.83 -14.63
N GLY A 18 13.97 27.59 -13.72
CA GLY A 18 14.05 28.03 -12.33
C GLY A 18 13.76 29.52 -12.11
N ASP A 19 13.25 30.23 -13.13
CA ASP A 19 12.92 31.65 -13.04
C ASP A 19 11.45 31.86 -12.59
N PHE A 20 11.19 31.44 -11.35
CA PHE A 20 9.85 31.43 -10.78
C PHE A 20 9.26 32.83 -10.58
N LYS A 21 10.10 33.84 -10.32
CA LYS A 21 9.65 35.23 -10.13
C LYS A 21 9.10 35.82 -11.43
N ASN A 22 9.84 35.67 -12.53
CA ASN A 22 9.37 36.17 -13.82
C ASN A 22 8.21 35.33 -14.35
N SER A 23 8.18 34.03 -14.08
CA SER A 23 7.04 33.18 -14.39
C SER A 23 5.76 33.68 -13.72
N LEU A 24 5.80 33.96 -12.40
CA LEU A 24 4.66 34.48 -11.65
C LEU A 24 4.20 35.85 -12.16
N LYS A 25 5.15 36.75 -12.45
CA LYS A 25 4.84 38.05 -13.05
C LYS A 25 4.12 37.88 -14.40
N ARG A 26 4.61 36.96 -15.23
CA ARG A 26 4.05 36.70 -16.56
C ARG A 26 2.64 36.11 -16.49
N MET A 27 2.38 35.23 -15.53
CA MET A 27 1.05 34.73 -15.24
C MET A 27 0.08 35.86 -14.88
N GLY A 28 0.48 36.77 -13.98
CA GLY A 28 -0.34 37.93 -13.60
C GLY A 28 -0.65 38.86 -14.78
N GLU A 29 0.35 39.18 -15.60
CA GLU A 29 0.16 39.97 -16.84
C GLU A 29 -0.81 39.30 -17.80
N PHE A 30 -0.75 37.97 -17.93
CA PHE A 30 -1.65 37.25 -18.83
C PHE A 30 -3.09 37.24 -18.34
N GLU A 31 -3.28 36.95 -17.05
CA GLU A 31 -4.60 36.85 -16.43
C GLU A 31 -5.35 38.17 -16.46
N GLN A 32 -4.65 39.30 -16.27
CA GLN A 32 -5.24 40.63 -16.41
C GLN A 32 -5.77 40.90 -17.82
N ASN A 33 -5.08 40.41 -18.84
CA ASN A 33 -5.45 40.64 -20.24
C ASN A 33 -6.46 39.60 -20.76
N ASN A 34 -6.55 38.42 -20.13
CA ASN A 34 -7.34 37.27 -20.63
C ASN A 34 -7.99 36.50 -19.47
N PRO A 35 -8.87 37.12 -18.67
CA PRO A 35 -9.38 36.53 -17.42
C PRO A 35 -10.25 35.28 -17.64
N ASP A 36 -10.74 35.04 -18.85
CA ASP A 36 -11.61 33.91 -19.20
C ASP A 36 -10.98 32.85 -20.09
N GLU A 37 -9.66 32.94 -20.32
CA GLU A 37 -8.97 31.99 -21.18
C GLU A 37 -8.96 30.58 -20.59
N ARG A 38 -9.66 29.65 -21.24
CA ARG A 38 -9.93 28.30 -20.72
C ARG A 38 -8.66 27.48 -20.58
N LEU A 39 -7.77 27.55 -21.57
CA LEU A 39 -6.54 26.76 -21.57
C LEU A 39 -5.59 27.20 -20.43
N TYR A 40 -5.52 28.50 -20.16
CA TYR A 40 -4.75 29.01 -19.04
C TYR A 40 -5.36 28.63 -17.70
N LYS A 41 -6.68 28.77 -17.51
CA LYS A 41 -7.37 28.34 -16.28
C LYS A 41 -7.11 26.86 -15.97
N PHE A 42 -6.97 26.03 -17.00
CA PHE A 42 -6.63 24.61 -16.86
C PHE A 42 -5.21 24.38 -16.33
N TYR A 43 -4.18 25.05 -16.88
CA TYR A 43 -2.77 24.86 -16.44
C TYR A 43 -2.36 25.70 -15.23
N LYS A 44 -3.11 26.76 -14.91
CA LYS A 44 -2.82 27.69 -13.81
C LYS A 44 -2.54 26.99 -12.46
N PRO A 45 -3.30 25.96 -12.04
CA PRO A 45 -3.04 25.32 -10.76
C PRO A 45 -1.65 24.69 -10.67
N GLY A 46 -1.24 23.93 -11.70
CA GLY A 46 0.10 23.32 -11.77
C GLY A 46 1.21 24.37 -11.74
N PHE A 47 1.07 25.44 -12.53
CA PHE A 47 2.05 26.53 -12.52
C PHE A 47 2.18 27.22 -11.17
N LEU A 48 1.07 27.50 -10.49
CA LEU A 48 1.12 28.10 -9.15
C LEU A 48 1.84 27.17 -8.16
N ILE A 49 1.58 25.87 -8.21
CA ILE A 49 2.23 24.89 -7.33
C ILE A 49 3.74 24.86 -7.59
N ASP A 50 4.16 24.68 -8.85
CA ASP A 50 5.59 24.64 -9.22
C ASP A 50 6.34 25.93 -8.83
N ILE A 51 5.71 27.09 -9.07
CA ILE A 51 6.25 28.40 -8.68
C ILE A 51 6.30 28.53 -7.15
N GLY A 52 5.25 28.08 -6.46
CA GLY A 52 5.15 28.11 -5.01
C GLY A 52 6.27 27.31 -4.35
N VAL A 53 6.56 26.11 -4.85
CA VAL A 53 7.71 25.30 -4.44
C VAL A 53 9.02 26.03 -4.68
N GLY A 54 9.23 26.51 -5.92
CA GLY A 54 10.45 27.20 -6.32
C GLY A 54 10.75 28.46 -5.50
N LEU A 55 9.69 29.19 -5.10
CA LEU A 55 9.77 30.37 -4.25
C LEU A 55 9.67 30.07 -2.75
N LYS A 56 9.47 28.81 -2.35
CA LYS A 56 9.19 28.37 -0.97
C LYS A 56 8.04 29.15 -0.32
N SER A 57 6.96 29.35 -1.08
CA SER A 57 5.81 30.16 -0.69
C SER A 57 4.58 29.29 -0.45
N GLU A 58 4.29 29.01 0.83
CA GLU A 58 3.10 28.28 1.26
C GLU A 58 1.81 28.88 0.69
N LYS A 59 1.74 30.22 0.65
CA LYS A 59 0.57 30.94 0.12
C LYS A 59 0.32 30.61 -1.36
N ILE A 60 1.36 30.64 -2.19
CA ILE A 60 1.21 30.41 -3.63
C ILE A 60 0.81 28.94 -3.90
N ILE A 61 1.36 28.00 -3.13
CA ILE A 61 0.96 26.59 -3.22
C ILE A 61 -0.52 26.43 -2.87
N LYS A 62 -0.97 27.06 -1.77
CA LYS A 62 -2.40 27.06 -1.38
C LYS A 62 -3.29 27.70 -2.43
N ASP A 63 -2.88 28.81 -3.04
CA ASP A 63 -3.61 29.46 -4.14
C ASP A 63 -3.75 28.49 -5.35
N GLY A 64 -2.70 27.71 -5.64
CA GLY A 64 -2.72 26.66 -6.67
C GLY A 64 -3.68 25.51 -6.33
N ILE A 65 -3.66 25.02 -5.09
CA ILE A 65 -4.59 23.98 -4.62
C ILE A 65 -6.04 24.45 -4.74
N THR A 66 -6.36 25.64 -4.23
CA THR A 66 -7.72 26.21 -4.33
C THR A 66 -8.16 26.35 -5.80
N ALA A 67 -7.25 26.78 -6.69
CA ALA A 67 -7.56 26.84 -8.12
C ALA A 67 -7.84 25.46 -8.73
N ALA A 68 -7.09 24.42 -8.34
CA ALA A 68 -7.33 23.05 -8.79
C ALA A 68 -8.65 22.48 -8.24
N GLU A 69 -8.99 22.70 -6.97
CA GLU A 69 -10.26 22.25 -6.38
C GLU A 69 -11.46 22.85 -7.13
N LEU A 70 -11.44 24.17 -7.36
CA LEU A 70 -12.49 24.86 -8.12
C LEU A 70 -12.60 24.40 -9.58
N ALA A 71 -11.47 24.05 -10.20
CA ALA A 71 -11.45 23.51 -11.55
C ALA A 71 -12.01 22.09 -11.59
N LEU A 72 -11.70 21.28 -10.57
CA LEU A 72 -12.10 19.88 -10.48
C LEU A 72 -13.61 19.73 -10.32
N GLU A 73 -14.26 20.59 -9.53
CA GLU A 73 -15.72 20.63 -9.38
C GLU A 73 -16.46 20.80 -10.72
N LYS A 74 -15.80 21.41 -11.71
CA LYS A 74 -16.37 21.70 -13.04
C LYS A 74 -15.92 20.68 -14.09
N ALA A 75 -14.93 19.84 -13.78
CA ALA A 75 -14.34 18.90 -14.72
C ALA A 75 -15.26 17.70 -14.95
N LYS A 76 -15.59 17.45 -16.21
CA LYS A 76 -16.38 16.28 -16.64
C LYS A 76 -15.55 15.22 -17.37
N ASP A 77 -14.40 15.63 -17.90
CA ASP A 77 -13.50 14.80 -18.69
C ASP A 77 -12.50 14.09 -17.76
N GLY A 78 -12.30 12.78 -17.96
CA GLY A 78 -11.43 11.97 -17.12
C GLY A 78 -9.97 12.43 -17.15
N LYS A 79 -9.43 12.85 -18.31
CA LYS A 79 -8.05 13.34 -18.42
C LYS A 79 -7.86 14.64 -17.64
N VAL A 80 -8.83 15.54 -17.75
CA VAL A 80 -8.85 16.78 -16.98
C VAL A 80 -8.92 16.48 -15.49
N GLN A 81 -9.75 15.54 -15.05
CA GLN A 81 -9.84 15.13 -13.66
C GLN A 81 -8.52 14.51 -13.16
N ALA A 82 -7.91 13.62 -13.94
CA ALA A 82 -6.62 13.00 -13.60
C ALA A 82 -5.51 14.05 -13.44
N TYR A 83 -5.41 15.01 -14.37
CA TYR A 83 -4.45 16.11 -14.28
C TYR A 83 -4.69 17.01 -13.06
N LEU A 84 -5.94 17.35 -12.77
CA LEU A 84 -6.26 18.19 -11.60
C LEU A 84 -5.99 17.46 -10.29
N HIS A 85 -6.28 16.16 -10.22
CA HIS A 85 -5.89 15.32 -9.10
C HIS A 85 -4.37 15.20 -8.95
N TYR A 86 -3.63 15.07 -10.06
CA TYR A 86 -2.18 15.14 -10.08
C TYR A 86 -1.66 16.47 -9.49
N CYS A 87 -2.21 17.61 -9.93
CA CYS A 87 -1.85 18.92 -9.37
C CYS A 87 -2.15 18.98 -7.86
N LEU A 88 -3.34 18.58 -7.43
CA LEU A 88 -3.71 18.57 -6.01
C LEU A 88 -2.75 17.71 -5.18
N ALA A 89 -2.42 16.52 -5.68
CA ALA A 89 -1.49 15.62 -5.03
C ALA A 89 -0.10 16.25 -4.86
N ASN A 90 0.45 16.86 -5.91
CA ASN A 90 1.73 17.55 -5.84
C ASN A 90 1.66 18.71 -4.85
N GLY A 91 0.64 19.58 -4.95
CA GLY A 91 0.48 20.72 -4.04
C GLY A 91 0.40 20.31 -2.58
N TYR A 92 -0.34 19.25 -2.26
CA TYR A 92 -0.41 18.72 -0.90
C TYR A 92 0.91 18.07 -0.44
N THR A 93 1.60 17.36 -1.33
CA THR A 93 2.95 16.82 -1.04
C THR A 93 3.93 17.95 -0.75
N ASP A 94 3.93 18.99 -1.57
CA ASP A 94 4.81 20.16 -1.45
C ASP A 94 4.53 20.96 -0.17
N LEU A 95 3.25 21.09 0.23
CA LEU A 95 2.91 21.66 1.53
C LEU A 95 3.48 20.82 2.67
N PHE A 96 3.31 19.50 2.63
CA PHE A 96 3.91 18.63 3.65
C PHE A 96 5.43 18.84 3.74
N GLU A 97 6.14 18.80 2.60
CA GLU A 97 7.58 18.99 2.54
C GLU A 97 8.03 20.36 3.08
N LEU A 98 7.24 21.41 2.85
CA LEU A 98 7.58 22.79 3.23
C LEU A 98 7.23 23.11 4.69
N THR A 99 6.11 22.61 5.21
CA THR A 99 5.52 23.09 6.48
C THR A 99 5.50 22.05 7.58
N GLU A 100 5.52 20.76 7.25
CA GLU A 100 5.33 19.68 8.22
C GLU A 100 6.56 18.78 8.34
N ARG A 101 7.29 18.54 7.24
CA ARG A 101 8.37 17.56 7.23
C ARG A 101 9.52 17.98 8.15
N ILE A 102 9.96 17.05 8.98
CA ILE A 102 11.13 17.22 9.85
C ILE A 102 12.22 16.24 9.41
N ALA A 103 13.42 16.76 9.13
CA ALA A 103 14.59 15.97 8.74
C ALA A 103 15.17 15.18 9.94
N THR A 104 14.44 14.18 10.43
CA THR A 104 14.84 13.25 11.50
C THR A 104 14.83 11.80 10.99
N ALA A 105 15.32 10.86 11.80
CA ALA A 105 15.39 9.45 11.41
C ALA A 105 14.01 8.81 11.16
N VAL A 106 13.00 9.21 11.93
CA VAL A 106 11.59 8.88 11.70
C VAL A 106 10.76 10.12 12.02
N ASP A 107 10.02 10.61 11.02
CA ASP A 107 9.25 11.84 11.15
C ASP A 107 7.88 11.57 11.79
N ARG A 108 7.68 12.09 13.02
CA ARG A 108 6.43 11.94 13.79
C ARG A 108 5.26 12.75 13.23
N ASN A 109 5.50 13.66 12.29
CA ASN A 109 4.43 14.39 11.64
C ASN A 109 3.73 13.56 10.55
N ILE A 110 4.40 12.54 10.00
CA ILE A 110 3.84 11.66 8.96
C ILE A 110 2.44 11.12 9.32
N PRO A 111 2.23 10.40 10.44
CA PRO A 111 0.93 9.82 10.74
C PRO A 111 -0.15 10.87 11.04
N GLN A 112 0.24 12.11 11.34
CA GLN A 112 -0.66 13.21 11.66
C GLN A 112 -0.91 14.15 10.47
N SER A 113 -0.18 13.97 9.38
CA SER A 113 -0.24 14.85 8.21
C SER A 113 -1.56 14.67 7.47
N GLU A 114 -2.36 15.73 7.44
CA GLU A 114 -3.52 15.82 6.56
C GLU A 114 -3.09 16.05 5.11
N ASN A 115 -1.97 16.72 4.90
CA ASN A 115 -1.42 16.99 3.57
C ASN A 115 -1.00 15.69 2.87
N LEU A 116 -0.20 14.82 3.51
CA LEU A 116 0.15 13.51 2.94
C LEU A 116 -1.09 12.64 2.69
N TRP A 117 -2.04 12.64 3.63
CA TRP A 117 -3.25 11.85 3.46
C TRP A 117 -4.09 12.33 2.27
N LYS A 118 -4.27 13.64 2.11
CA LYS A 118 -4.94 14.22 0.93
C LYS A 118 -4.17 13.95 -0.36
N ALA A 119 -2.84 14.04 -0.33
CA ALA A 119 -2.00 13.71 -1.48
C ALA A 119 -2.21 12.26 -1.93
N LYS A 120 -2.13 11.29 -0.99
CA LYS A 120 -2.43 9.87 -1.24
C LYS A 120 -3.79 9.71 -1.90
N ARG A 121 -4.84 10.34 -1.33
CA ARG A 121 -6.21 10.23 -1.84
C ARG A 121 -6.37 10.77 -3.26
N HIS A 122 -5.74 11.90 -3.56
CA HIS A 122 -5.77 12.45 -4.91
C HIS A 122 -5.00 11.60 -5.91
N LEU A 123 -3.86 11.01 -5.50
CA LEU A 123 -3.12 10.07 -6.33
C LEU A 123 -3.93 8.81 -6.63
N MET A 124 -4.58 8.21 -5.63
CA MET A 124 -5.47 7.06 -5.82
C MET A 124 -6.60 7.36 -6.81
N LYS A 125 -7.23 8.54 -6.70
CA LYS A 125 -8.27 8.99 -7.65
C LYS A 125 -7.71 9.22 -9.06
N ALA A 126 -6.51 9.77 -9.18
CA ALA A 126 -5.87 9.97 -10.47
C ALA A 126 -5.53 8.63 -11.14
N THR A 127 -4.96 7.67 -10.41
CA THR A 127 -4.61 6.35 -10.93
C THR A 127 -5.83 5.48 -11.27
N SER A 128 -7.01 5.78 -10.72
CA SER A 128 -8.26 5.06 -11.05
C SER A 128 -8.95 5.56 -12.32
N VAL A 129 -8.43 6.60 -12.99
CA VAL A 129 -9.01 7.09 -14.25
C VAL A 129 -8.52 6.23 -15.41
N GLU A 130 -9.44 5.52 -16.08
CA GLU A 130 -9.11 4.59 -17.17
C GLU A 130 -8.62 5.30 -18.45
N ASP A 131 -9.15 6.50 -18.74
CA ASP A 131 -8.96 7.18 -20.03
C ASP A 131 -7.86 8.26 -20.06
N ILE A 132 -6.77 8.13 -19.29
CA ILE A 132 -5.69 9.15 -19.27
C ILE A 132 -4.99 9.28 -20.63
N GLY A 133 -4.70 8.16 -21.30
CA GLY A 133 -4.13 8.09 -22.65
C GLY A 133 -2.67 8.55 -22.81
N ASP A 134 -2.03 9.05 -21.75
CA ASP A 134 -0.59 9.39 -21.70
C ASP A 134 0.11 8.42 -20.75
N THR A 135 0.83 7.45 -21.31
CA THR A 135 1.54 6.42 -20.54
C THR A 135 2.65 6.98 -19.66
N GLY A 136 3.28 8.10 -20.06
CA GLY A 136 4.29 8.77 -19.25
C GLY A 136 3.68 9.37 -17.99
N LEU A 137 2.54 10.04 -18.12
CA LEU A 137 1.79 10.57 -16.99
C LEU A 137 1.27 9.46 -16.07
N ILE A 138 0.74 8.36 -16.61
CA ILE A 138 0.24 7.24 -15.81
C ILE A 138 1.40 6.62 -14.99
N ALA A 139 2.55 6.37 -15.61
CA ALA A 139 3.71 5.84 -14.89
C ALA A 139 4.17 6.81 -13.78
N GLN A 140 4.19 8.11 -14.04
CA GLN A 140 4.55 9.12 -13.06
C GLN A 140 3.55 9.18 -11.89
N LEU A 141 2.26 9.05 -12.16
CA LEU A 141 1.21 8.98 -11.15
C LEU A 141 1.41 7.79 -10.19
N PHE A 142 1.68 6.60 -10.74
CA PHE A 142 2.00 5.43 -9.93
C PHE A 142 3.29 5.62 -9.12
N VAL A 143 4.35 6.20 -9.69
CA VAL A 143 5.56 6.53 -8.91
C VAL A 143 5.25 7.50 -7.76
N ASN A 144 4.46 8.54 -8.01
CA ASN A 144 4.08 9.50 -6.98
C ASN A 144 3.21 8.86 -5.90
N LEU A 145 2.26 7.99 -6.27
CA LEU A 145 1.45 7.21 -5.33
C LEU A 145 2.34 6.30 -4.48
N GLY A 146 3.27 5.57 -5.10
CA GLY A 146 4.23 4.72 -4.40
C GLY A 146 5.09 5.52 -3.42
N ASN A 147 5.57 6.71 -3.81
CA ASN A 147 6.36 7.58 -2.93
C ASN A 147 5.55 8.05 -1.73
N CYS A 148 4.28 8.42 -1.95
CA CYS A 148 3.38 8.84 -0.89
C CYS A 148 3.09 7.69 0.08
N LEU A 149 2.81 6.49 -0.46
CA LEU A 149 2.60 5.27 0.33
C LEU A 149 3.85 4.88 1.13
N ASP A 150 5.05 4.86 0.53
CA ASP A 150 6.32 4.57 1.22
C ASP A 150 6.57 5.58 2.35
N THR A 151 6.28 6.87 2.11
CA THR A 151 6.39 7.92 3.13
C THR A 151 5.42 7.69 4.29
N LEU A 152 4.19 7.24 4.01
CA LEU A 152 3.21 6.84 5.03
C LEU A 152 3.52 5.48 5.70
N GLY A 153 4.63 4.83 5.31
CA GLY A 153 5.05 3.52 5.80
C GLY A 153 4.37 2.33 5.13
N ARG A 154 3.49 2.59 4.16
CA ARG A 154 2.74 1.60 3.36
C ARG A 154 3.63 0.98 2.27
N SER A 155 4.83 0.50 2.64
CA SER A 155 5.84 0.06 1.68
C SER A 155 5.46 -1.21 0.89
N ILE A 156 4.59 -2.08 1.40
CA ILE A 156 4.07 -3.24 0.64
C ILE A 156 3.19 -2.77 -0.52
N GLU A 157 2.21 -1.90 -0.24
CA GLU A 157 1.39 -1.30 -1.29
C GLU A 157 2.22 -0.41 -2.22
N ALA A 158 3.24 0.28 -1.69
CA ALA A 158 4.16 1.07 -2.52
C ALA A 158 4.92 0.20 -3.53
N ILE A 159 5.41 -0.98 -3.13
CA ILE A 159 6.09 -1.93 -4.02
C ILE A 159 5.15 -2.36 -5.15
N ASP A 160 3.91 -2.74 -4.84
CA ASP A 160 2.92 -3.10 -5.85
C ASP A 160 2.62 -1.91 -6.78
N THR A 161 2.55 -0.70 -6.24
CA THR A 161 2.34 0.52 -7.04
C THR A 161 3.52 0.82 -7.96
N TYR A 162 4.76 0.59 -7.51
CA TYR A 162 5.93 0.73 -8.38
C TYR A 162 6.00 -0.35 -9.45
N ASP A 163 5.53 -1.57 -9.16
CA ASP A 163 5.38 -2.62 -10.18
C ASP A 163 4.44 -2.17 -11.30
N GLU A 164 3.29 -1.56 -10.98
CA GLU A 164 2.39 -0.98 -12.00
C GLU A 164 3.10 0.07 -12.87
N ALA A 165 3.92 0.94 -12.26
CA ALA A 165 4.70 1.92 -13.01
C ALA A 165 5.75 1.27 -13.93
N ILE A 166 6.40 0.19 -13.48
CA ILE A 166 7.41 -0.56 -14.24
C ILE A 166 6.76 -1.35 -15.38
N ASP A 167 5.57 -1.90 -15.18
CA ASP A 167 4.82 -2.61 -16.21
C ASP A 167 4.43 -1.68 -17.36
N ILE A 168 4.13 -0.42 -17.06
CA ILE A 168 3.87 0.63 -18.06
C ILE A 168 5.17 1.10 -18.72
N ASN A 169 6.22 1.37 -17.93
CA ASN A 169 7.53 1.79 -18.42
C ASN A 169 8.66 1.02 -17.73
N LYS A 170 9.13 -0.03 -18.42
CA LYS A 170 10.17 -0.96 -17.93
C LYS A 170 11.52 -0.31 -17.64
N ASN A 171 11.77 0.88 -18.17
CA ASN A 171 13.02 1.61 -18.01
C ASN A 171 12.88 2.82 -17.07
N PHE A 172 11.80 2.92 -16.29
CA PHE A 172 11.60 4.05 -15.41
C PHE A 172 12.50 3.97 -14.17
N SER A 173 13.65 4.67 -14.21
CA SER A 173 14.70 4.54 -13.20
C SER A 173 14.24 4.87 -11.79
N MET A 174 13.36 5.88 -11.64
CA MET A 174 12.78 6.23 -10.34
C MET A 174 11.91 5.12 -9.76
N ALA A 175 11.09 4.45 -10.58
CA ALA A 175 10.23 3.36 -10.11
C ALA A 175 11.07 2.16 -9.63
N ILE A 176 12.07 1.76 -10.42
CA ILE A 176 12.98 0.65 -10.09
C ILE A 176 13.75 0.93 -8.79
N ALA A 177 14.39 2.10 -8.69
CA ALA A 177 15.20 2.44 -7.53
C ALA A 177 14.36 2.61 -6.25
N ASN A 178 13.15 3.20 -6.35
CA ASN A 178 12.26 3.35 -5.20
C ASN A 178 11.69 2.02 -4.73
N LYS A 179 11.28 1.15 -5.66
CA LYS A 179 10.86 -0.22 -5.36
C LYS A 179 11.94 -0.98 -4.59
N ALA A 180 13.18 -0.93 -5.07
CA ALA A 180 14.32 -1.54 -4.41
C ALA A 180 14.52 -0.99 -2.98
N LYS A 181 14.47 0.34 -2.80
CA LYS A 181 14.56 0.98 -1.47
C LYS A 181 13.44 0.53 -0.52
N ALA A 182 12.20 0.43 -1.01
CA ALA A 182 11.04 -0.04 -0.25
C ALA A 182 11.22 -1.51 0.15
N LEU A 183 11.64 -2.38 -0.77
CA LEU A 183 11.92 -3.80 -0.50
C LEU A 183 12.98 -3.98 0.59
N ARG A 184 14.04 -3.17 0.56
CA ARG A 184 15.12 -3.18 1.57
C ARG A 184 14.60 -2.96 2.99
N ALA A 185 13.47 -2.29 3.19
CA ALA A 185 12.86 -2.08 4.50
C ALA A 185 12.50 -3.40 5.20
N PHE A 186 12.25 -4.46 4.43
CA PHE A 186 11.85 -5.77 4.94
C PHE A 186 12.99 -6.80 4.98
N ALA A 187 14.21 -6.42 4.57
CA ALA A 187 15.35 -7.33 4.55
C ALA A 187 15.67 -7.92 5.94
N GLU A 188 15.50 -7.15 7.01
CA GLU A 188 15.83 -7.61 8.37
C GLU A 188 14.81 -8.61 8.94
N ILE A 189 13.60 -8.68 8.38
CA ILE A 189 12.55 -9.63 8.79
C ILE A 189 12.39 -10.81 7.83
N SER A 190 13.18 -10.87 6.75
CA SER A 190 13.09 -11.94 5.75
C SER A 190 13.98 -13.15 6.03
N ASP A 191 14.61 -13.18 7.20
CA ASP A 191 15.37 -14.31 7.75
C ASP A 191 16.36 -14.92 6.75
N LYS A 192 16.16 -16.18 6.31
CA LYS A 192 17.02 -16.89 5.34
C LYS A 192 17.15 -16.16 3.99
N TYR A 193 16.25 -15.24 3.67
CA TYR A 193 16.27 -14.44 2.43
C TYR A 193 16.89 -13.04 2.59
N ARG A 194 17.33 -12.66 3.79
CA ARG A 194 17.89 -11.33 4.08
C ARG A 194 19.02 -10.94 3.13
N ALA A 195 20.01 -11.82 2.95
CA ALA A 195 21.13 -11.55 2.07
C ALA A 195 20.69 -11.43 0.60
N ALA A 196 19.71 -12.23 0.18
CA ALA A 196 19.21 -12.21 -1.18
C ALA A 196 18.51 -10.91 -1.53
N ILE A 197 17.65 -10.43 -0.63
CA ILE A 197 17.00 -9.12 -0.77
C ILE A 197 18.05 -8.01 -0.89
N TYR A 198 19.07 -7.98 -0.04
CA TYR A 198 20.11 -6.95 -0.14
C TYR A 198 20.87 -6.97 -1.48
N VAL A 199 21.20 -8.16 -1.99
CA VAL A 199 21.89 -8.30 -3.28
C VAL A 199 21.00 -7.82 -4.42
N GLU A 200 19.72 -8.17 -4.40
CA GLU A 200 18.75 -7.74 -5.41
C GLU A 200 18.55 -6.22 -5.40
N VAL A 201 18.29 -5.64 -4.22
CA VAL A 201 18.15 -4.19 -4.06
C VAL A 201 19.38 -3.46 -4.60
N TYR A 202 20.58 -3.95 -4.25
CA TYR A 202 21.83 -3.37 -4.74
C TYR A 202 21.93 -3.43 -6.27
N GLN A 203 21.57 -4.56 -6.87
CA GLN A 203 21.63 -4.76 -8.32
C GLN A 203 20.62 -3.87 -9.05
N ASP A 204 19.39 -3.78 -8.56
CA ASP A 204 18.34 -2.95 -9.14
C ASP A 204 18.72 -1.47 -9.11
N ILE A 205 19.12 -0.95 -7.95
CA ILE A 205 19.59 0.45 -7.85
C ILE A 205 20.81 0.67 -8.74
N LYS A 206 21.78 -0.26 -8.75
CA LYS A 206 22.99 -0.10 -9.55
C LYS A 206 22.72 -0.14 -11.05
N SER A 207 21.67 -0.84 -11.49
CA SER A 207 21.28 -0.92 -12.90
C SER A 207 20.76 0.40 -13.47
N VAL A 208 20.28 1.32 -12.61
CA VAL A 208 19.65 2.58 -13.03
C VAL A 208 20.35 3.84 -12.53
N ILE A 209 21.31 3.74 -11.61
CA ILE A 209 21.93 4.90 -10.93
C ILE A 209 22.62 5.91 -11.87
N ASP A 210 23.08 5.44 -13.02
CA ASP A 210 23.79 6.23 -14.03
C ASP A 210 22.92 6.58 -15.24
N ASN A 211 21.63 6.21 -15.23
CA ASN A 211 20.69 6.59 -16.27
C ASN A 211 20.35 8.09 -16.17
N PRO A 212 20.34 8.84 -17.29
CA PRO A 212 20.01 10.27 -17.27
C PRO A 212 18.60 10.57 -16.76
N ASP A 213 17.62 9.69 -17.00
CA ASP A 213 16.23 9.90 -16.60
C ASP A 213 16.06 9.95 -15.07
N LEU A 214 16.95 9.29 -14.32
CA LEU A 214 16.94 9.33 -12.86
C LEU A 214 17.11 10.77 -12.34
N VAL A 215 18.03 11.53 -12.94
CA VAL A 215 18.28 12.93 -12.57
C VAL A 215 17.24 13.85 -13.21
N GLU A 216 16.76 13.54 -14.41
CA GLU A 216 15.70 14.31 -15.07
C GLU A 216 14.40 14.32 -14.27
N VAL A 217 14.01 13.17 -13.72
CA VAL A 217 12.73 13.03 -12.99
C VAL A 217 12.91 13.24 -11.48
N GLY A 218 13.91 12.60 -10.85
CA GLY A 218 14.10 12.64 -9.40
C GLY A 218 15.02 13.75 -8.91
N GLY A 219 15.76 14.40 -9.81
CA GLY A 219 16.79 15.39 -9.46
C GLY A 219 18.06 14.78 -8.86
N GLN A 220 19.04 15.65 -8.60
CA GLN A 220 20.34 15.24 -8.06
C GLN A 220 20.24 14.67 -6.63
N SER A 221 19.27 15.15 -5.85
CA SER A 221 19.01 14.67 -4.48
C SER A 221 18.58 13.21 -4.44
N ALA A 222 17.75 12.77 -5.41
CA ALA A 222 17.34 11.37 -5.53
C ALA A 222 18.55 10.47 -5.83
N LYS A 223 19.37 10.83 -6.83
CA LYS A 223 20.62 10.09 -7.14
C LYS A 223 21.50 9.94 -5.89
N GLN A 224 21.72 11.02 -5.16
CA GLN A 224 22.52 10.99 -3.92
C GLN A 224 21.90 10.11 -2.83
N ALA A 225 20.57 10.06 -2.73
CA ALA A 225 19.89 9.16 -1.78
C ALA A 225 20.12 7.70 -2.13
N PHE A 226 20.04 7.34 -3.41
CA PHE A 226 20.32 5.97 -3.86
C PHE A 226 21.80 5.59 -3.74
N GLU A 227 22.74 6.53 -3.95
CA GLU A 227 24.16 6.31 -3.67
C GLU A 227 24.42 6.00 -2.18
N ARG A 228 23.74 6.71 -1.27
CA ARG A 228 23.80 6.40 0.18
C ARG A 228 23.21 5.02 0.49
N GLU A 229 22.13 4.63 -0.19
CA GLU A 229 21.54 3.30 -0.02
C GLU A 229 22.52 2.20 -0.47
N LEU A 230 23.17 2.37 -1.62
CA LEU A 230 24.23 1.44 -2.07
C LEU A 230 25.36 1.33 -1.05
N GLN A 231 25.85 2.44 -0.51
CA GLN A 231 26.89 2.45 0.53
C GLN A 231 26.43 1.74 1.82
N TYR A 232 25.19 1.96 2.22
CA TYR A 232 24.58 1.30 3.38
C TYR A 232 24.50 -0.21 3.19
N ILE A 233 24.12 -0.68 2.00
CA ILE A 233 24.09 -2.11 1.67
C ILE A 233 25.51 -2.67 1.65
N GLU A 234 26.45 -2.01 0.99
CA GLU A 234 27.86 -2.43 0.95
C GLU A 234 28.46 -2.60 2.35
N SER A 235 28.12 -1.74 3.30
CA SER A 235 28.61 -1.82 4.68
C SER A 235 28.19 -3.08 5.44
N ARG A 236 27.16 -3.79 4.95
CA ARG A 236 26.64 -5.03 5.57
C ARG A 236 27.34 -6.29 5.07
N PHE A 237 28.15 -6.18 4.02
CA PHE A 237 28.82 -7.32 3.40
C PHE A 237 30.32 -7.22 3.64
N GLN A 238 30.88 -8.19 4.37
CA GLN A 238 32.33 -8.32 4.51
C GLN A 238 32.97 -8.60 3.15
N ASP A 239 32.37 -9.50 2.36
CA ASP A 239 32.75 -9.77 0.97
C ASP A 239 31.76 -9.09 0.01
N LYS A 240 32.17 -7.92 -0.52
CA LYS A 240 31.38 -7.16 -1.50
C LYS A 240 31.22 -7.86 -2.85
N SER A 241 32.00 -8.90 -3.16
CA SER A 241 31.84 -9.65 -4.42
C SER A 241 30.49 -10.36 -4.49
N LEU A 242 29.90 -10.69 -3.34
CA LEU A 242 28.57 -11.30 -3.23
C LEU A 242 27.46 -10.42 -3.83
N LEU A 243 27.59 -9.10 -3.75
CA LEU A 243 26.63 -8.14 -4.31
C LEU A 243 26.53 -8.21 -5.84
N LYS A 244 27.56 -8.74 -6.51
CA LYS A 244 27.58 -8.93 -7.96
C LYS A 244 27.15 -10.34 -8.39
N LYS A 245 26.97 -11.26 -7.44
CA LYS A 245 26.56 -12.63 -7.77
C LYS A 245 25.09 -12.64 -8.13
N LYS A 246 24.75 -13.31 -9.23
CA LYS A 246 23.36 -13.66 -9.54
C LYS A 246 22.93 -14.78 -8.59
N LEU A 247 22.23 -14.42 -7.52
CA LEU A 247 21.65 -15.40 -6.61
C LEU A 247 20.57 -16.16 -7.36
N LYS A 248 20.64 -17.49 -7.31
CA LYS A 248 19.59 -18.36 -7.84
C LYS A 248 18.74 -18.81 -6.68
N HIS A 249 17.45 -18.50 -6.74
CA HIS A 249 16.47 -19.14 -5.88
C HIS A 249 16.10 -20.51 -6.50
N PRO A 250 16.08 -21.59 -5.72
CA PRO A 250 15.56 -22.87 -6.20
C PRO A 250 14.15 -22.69 -6.74
N ARG A 251 13.90 -23.27 -7.92
CA ARG A 251 12.54 -23.37 -8.44
C ARG A 251 11.81 -24.48 -7.70
N TYR A 252 10.58 -24.23 -7.30
CA TYR A 252 9.74 -25.29 -6.74
C TYR A 252 9.33 -26.24 -7.86
N LYS A 253 9.19 -27.53 -7.52
CA LYS A 253 8.82 -28.57 -8.48
C LYS A 253 7.30 -28.61 -8.66
N MET A 254 6.86 -28.84 -9.89
CA MET A 254 5.44 -28.97 -10.25
C MET A 254 5.03 -30.40 -10.59
N ASP A 255 6.00 -31.30 -10.77
CA ASP A 255 5.76 -32.62 -11.39
C ASP A 255 4.84 -33.51 -10.54
N ASP A 256 4.97 -33.42 -9.22
CA ASP A 256 4.21 -34.25 -8.26
C ASP A 256 2.93 -33.57 -7.73
N LEU A 257 2.59 -32.36 -8.21
CA LEU A 257 1.44 -31.61 -7.74
C LEU A 257 0.15 -31.98 -8.49
N SER A 258 -0.95 -32.10 -7.75
CA SER A 258 -2.29 -32.19 -8.33
C SER A 258 -2.66 -30.96 -9.15
N ASN A 259 -3.67 -31.08 -10.01
CA ASN A 259 -4.18 -29.94 -10.78
C ASN A 259 -4.68 -28.79 -9.87
N PHE A 260 -5.24 -29.14 -8.71
CA PHE A 260 -5.68 -28.13 -7.73
C PHE A 260 -4.49 -27.41 -7.10
N GLU A 261 -3.43 -28.12 -6.71
CA GLU A 261 -2.22 -27.50 -6.14
C GLU A 261 -1.52 -26.58 -7.15
N LYS A 262 -1.44 -26.97 -8.42
CA LYS A 262 -0.91 -26.11 -9.49
C LYS A 262 -1.74 -24.83 -9.61
N PHE A 263 -3.06 -24.95 -9.69
CA PHE A 263 -3.97 -23.81 -9.74
C PHE A 263 -3.86 -22.92 -8.49
N TYR A 264 -3.72 -23.52 -7.30
CA TYR A 264 -3.50 -22.81 -6.05
C TYR A 264 -2.24 -21.95 -6.10
N LEU A 265 -1.10 -22.54 -6.51
CA LEU A 265 0.17 -21.82 -6.60
C LEU A 265 0.13 -20.72 -7.66
N GLU A 266 -0.44 -21.00 -8.84
CA GLU A 266 -0.59 -20.03 -9.93
C GLU A 266 -1.45 -18.83 -9.52
N LEU A 267 -2.64 -19.06 -8.94
CA LEU A 267 -3.52 -17.98 -8.50
C LEU A 267 -2.88 -17.17 -7.38
N CYS A 268 -2.28 -17.83 -6.39
CA CYS A 268 -1.65 -17.14 -5.26
C CYS A 268 -0.41 -16.36 -5.68
N GLN A 269 0.36 -16.83 -6.67
CA GLN A 269 1.49 -16.06 -7.22
C GLN A 269 1.02 -14.85 -8.01
N LYS A 270 0.07 -15.05 -8.93
CA LYS A 270 -0.52 -13.97 -9.73
C LYS A 270 -1.04 -12.85 -8.84
N GLU A 271 -1.75 -13.19 -7.78
CA GLU A 271 -2.33 -12.22 -6.85
C GLU A 271 -1.41 -11.88 -5.66
N LYS A 272 -0.16 -12.37 -5.65
CA LYS A 272 0.85 -12.12 -4.61
C LYS A 272 0.35 -12.40 -3.18
N LEU A 273 -0.33 -13.53 -2.94
CA LEU A 273 -1.05 -13.85 -1.69
C LEU A 273 -0.26 -14.66 -0.66
N PHE A 274 1.04 -14.85 -0.81
CA PHE A 274 1.86 -15.46 0.26
C PHE A 274 2.42 -14.39 1.21
N LEU A 275 2.46 -14.69 2.50
CA LEU A 275 3.02 -13.90 3.59
C LEU A 275 4.55 -14.01 3.56
N ASN A 276 5.15 -13.50 2.49
CA ASN A 276 6.59 -13.41 2.31
C ASN A 276 6.99 -12.02 1.79
N PHE A 277 8.30 -11.83 1.74
CA PHE A 277 8.96 -10.61 1.28
C PHE A 277 9.57 -10.78 -0.11
N HIS A 278 9.26 -11.90 -0.79
CA HIS A 278 9.86 -12.26 -2.06
C HIS A 278 8.92 -11.87 -3.20
N ILE A 279 9.18 -10.73 -3.84
CA ILE A 279 8.19 -10.09 -4.72
C ILE A 279 8.60 -10.13 -6.21
N HIS A 280 9.76 -10.68 -6.57
CA HIS A 280 10.40 -10.31 -7.86
C HIS A 280 10.95 -11.45 -8.73
N GLN A 281 11.05 -12.69 -8.24
CA GLN A 281 11.37 -13.82 -9.12
C GLN A 281 10.20 -14.81 -9.18
N ASP A 282 9.63 -14.91 -10.38
CA ASP A 282 8.61 -15.89 -10.69
C ASP A 282 9.15 -17.32 -10.49
N HIS A 283 8.29 -18.20 -9.98
CA HIS A 283 8.53 -19.64 -9.89
C HIS A 283 9.66 -20.10 -8.96
N CYS A 284 9.89 -19.43 -7.82
CA CYS A 284 10.86 -19.89 -6.82
C CYS A 284 10.21 -20.30 -5.49
N GLU A 285 10.86 -21.19 -4.72
CA GLU A 285 10.35 -21.70 -3.43
C GLU A 285 10.04 -20.57 -2.45
N ALA A 286 10.87 -19.52 -2.44
CA ALA A 286 10.69 -18.36 -1.58
C ALA A 286 9.38 -17.59 -1.82
N ALA A 287 8.81 -17.70 -3.02
CA ALA A 287 7.58 -17.01 -3.39
C ALA A 287 6.31 -17.76 -2.95
N ILE A 288 6.42 -19.02 -2.52
CA ILE A 288 5.28 -19.89 -2.19
C ILE A 288 5.24 -20.35 -0.73
N GLU A 289 6.02 -19.70 0.12
CA GLU A 289 6.04 -19.97 1.56
C GLU A 289 5.46 -18.76 2.32
N ASP A 290 5.02 -19.01 3.55
CA ASP A 290 4.65 -17.99 4.55
C ASP A 290 5.72 -17.92 5.68
N PRO A 291 6.97 -17.53 5.39
CA PRO A 291 8.10 -17.65 6.32
C PRO A 291 8.09 -16.60 7.44
N ILE A 292 7.11 -15.69 7.47
CA ILE A 292 7.10 -14.59 8.44
C ILE A 292 7.01 -15.11 9.88
N PHE A 293 7.84 -14.54 10.75
CA PHE A 293 7.85 -14.76 12.19
C PHE A 293 8.33 -13.51 12.93
N ILE A 294 7.86 -13.32 14.17
CA ILE A 294 8.36 -12.30 15.08
C ILE A 294 9.64 -12.74 15.77
N ARG A 295 10.45 -11.77 16.18
CA ARG A 295 11.58 -11.94 17.10
C ARG A 295 11.30 -11.10 18.33
N LEU A 296 11.57 -11.62 19.52
CA LEU A 296 11.34 -10.92 20.79
C LEU A 296 12.60 -10.99 21.67
N ILE A 297 12.83 -9.94 22.46
CA ILE A 297 13.87 -9.89 23.47
C ILE A 297 13.18 -9.94 24.83
N THR A 298 13.35 -11.07 25.50
CA THR A 298 12.81 -11.31 26.84
C THR A 298 13.95 -11.43 27.85
N LYS A 299 13.59 -11.52 29.13
CA LYS A 299 14.55 -11.93 30.16
C LYS A 299 14.80 -13.44 30.02
N VAL A 300 15.95 -13.89 30.51
CA VAL A 300 16.35 -15.32 30.43
C VAL A 300 15.38 -16.23 31.20
N ASP A 301 14.71 -15.71 32.22
CA ASP A 301 13.72 -16.41 33.05
C ASP A 301 12.26 -16.20 32.58
N ASP A 302 12.05 -15.55 31.43
CA ASP A 302 10.74 -15.34 30.83
C ASP A 302 10.50 -16.38 29.72
N ASP A 303 9.94 -17.50 30.14
CA ASP A 303 9.61 -18.66 29.30
C ASP A 303 8.22 -18.55 28.63
N ASP A 304 7.47 -17.47 28.85
CA ASP A 304 6.06 -17.37 28.45
C ASP A 304 5.81 -16.34 27.35
N THR A 305 6.46 -15.17 27.44
CA THR A 305 6.12 -14.01 26.58
C THR A 305 6.31 -14.32 25.10
N PHE A 306 7.43 -14.96 24.73
CA PHE A 306 7.68 -15.32 23.34
C PHE A 306 6.60 -16.26 22.80
N TYR A 307 6.30 -17.34 23.53
CA TYR A 307 5.32 -18.33 23.08
C TYR A 307 3.91 -17.76 23.06
N LYS A 308 3.55 -16.82 23.95
CA LYS A 308 2.27 -16.10 23.87
C LYS A 308 2.11 -15.41 22.51
N PHE A 309 3.05 -14.54 22.14
CA PHE A 309 2.96 -13.79 20.90
C PHE A 309 3.21 -14.64 19.65
N ALA A 310 4.05 -15.68 19.74
CA ALA A 310 4.24 -16.64 18.66
C ALA A 310 2.95 -17.42 18.37
N LYS A 311 2.19 -17.84 19.40
CA LYS A 311 0.87 -18.47 19.23
C LYS A 311 -0.15 -17.52 18.60
N TYR A 312 -0.16 -16.23 18.98
CA TYR A 312 -1.00 -15.22 18.33
C TYR A 312 -0.68 -15.10 16.84
N LEU A 313 0.61 -15.01 16.49
CA LEU A 313 1.02 -14.96 15.09
C LEU A 313 0.68 -16.26 14.33
N ASN A 314 0.86 -17.42 14.97
CA ASN A 314 0.48 -18.71 14.37
C ASN A 314 -1.01 -18.75 14.03
N GLN A 315 -1.88 -18.26 14.92
CA GLN A 315 -3.31 -18.18 14.63
C GLN A 315 -3.59 -17.26 13.43
N ILE A 316 -2.98 -16.07 13.40
CA ILE A 316 -3.11 -15.14 12.27
C ILE A 316 -2.68 -15.81 10.95
N LYS A 317 -1.56 -16.55 10.95
CA LYS A 317 -1.06 -17.27 9.78
C LYS A 317 -1.99 -18.41 9.37
N GLU A 318 -2.53 -19.15 10.33
CA GLU A 318 -3.50 -20.22 10.10
C GLU A 318 -4.76 -19.66 9.42
N ASP A 319 -5.37 -18.63 10.01
CA ASP A 319 -6.57 -17.99 9.46
C ASP A 319 -6.31 -17.45 8.04
N TYR A 320 -5.14 -16.84 7.81
CA TYR A 320 -4.78 -16.30 6.51
C TYR A 320 -4.61 -17.41 5.46
N ALA A 321 -3.93 -18.50 5.81
CA ALA A 321 -3.77 -19.65 4.94
C ALA A 321 -5.12 -20.30 4.60
N VAL A 322 -6.03 -20.39 5.58
CA VAL A 322 -7.41 -20.86 5.38
C VAL A 322 -8.20 -19.91 4.48
N ALA A 323 -8.16 -18.60 4.73
CA ALA A 323 -8.82 -17.59 3.90
C ALA A 323 -8.34 -17.65 2.44
N ARG A 324 -7.02 -17.86 2.24
CA ARG A 324 -6.41 -18.07 0.92
C ARG A 324 -6.89 -19.36 0.26
N LEU A 325 -6.95 -20.47 1.00
CA LEU A 325 -7.48 -21.73 0.49
C LEU A 325 -8.95 -21.61 0.06
N LEU A 326 -9.79 -20.98 0.88
CA LEU A 326 -11.20 -20.73 0.57
C LEU A 326 -11.37 -19.89 -0.70
N LEU A 327 -10.52 -18.88 -0.90
CA LEU A 327 -10.51 -18.08 -2.13
C LEU A 327 -10.21 -18.97 -3.34
N VAL A 328 -9.12 -19.72 -3.32
CA VAL A 328 -8.73 -20.59 -4.44
C VAL A 328 -9.81 -21.63 -4.72
N GLN A 329 -10.33 -22.28 -3.69
CA GLN A 329 -11.41 -23.27 -3.81
C GLN A 329 -12.69 -22.68 -4.40
N SER A 330 -13.00 -21.41 -4.13
CA SER A 330 -14.16 -20.75 -4.75
C SER A 330 -14.00 -20.55 -6.26
N GLN A 331 -12.77 -20.53 -6.78
CA GLN A 331 -12.45 -20.33 -8.18
C GLN A 331 -12.14 -21.64 -8.94
N TYR A 332 -11.84 -22.73 -8.24
CA TYR A 332 -11.53 -24.02 -8.85
C TYR A 332 -12.76 -24.95 -8.89
N ARG A 333 -13.33 -25.17 -10.08
CA ARG A 333 -14.46 -26.11 -10.24
C ARG A 333 -13.96 -27.55 -10.22
N GLN A 334 -14.59 -28.39 -9.40
CA GLN A 334 -14.28 -29.81 -9.32
C GLN A 334 -15.52 -30.66 -9.02
N ASP A 335 -15.52 -31.91 -9.47
CA ASP A 335 -16.69 -32.79 -9.45
C ASP A 335 -17.22 -33.07 -8.05
N ASP A 336 -16.34 -33.23 -7.07
CA ASP A 336 -16.76 -33.44 -5.68
C ASP A 336 -17.52 -32.24 -5.13
N PHE A 337 -17.03 -31.02 -5.38
CA PHE A 337 -17.70 -29.81 -4.92
C PHE A 337 -19.00 -29.56 -5.67
N ASN A 338 -19.05 -29.86 -6.97
CA ASN A 338 -20.30 -29.80 -7.75
C ASN A 338 -21.34 -30.76 -7.14
N ARG A 339 -20.97 -32.03 -6.93
CA ARG A 339 -21.85 -33.05 -6.35
C ARG A 339 -22.28 -32.74 -4.92
N ILE A 340 -21.39 -32.15 -4.10
CA ILE A 340 -21.73 -31.68 -2.74
C ILE A 340 -22.70 -30.49 -2.82
N SER A 341 -22.46 -29.54 -3.71
CA SER A 341 -23.32 -28.36 -3.89
C SER A 341 -24.75 -28.77 -4.28
N GLU A 342 -24.91 -29.81 -5.11
CA GLU A 342 -26.21 -30.37 -5.51
C GLU A 342 -26.99 -31.01 -4.36
N ARG A 343 -26.35 -31.32 -3.22
CA ARG A 343 -27.03 -31.84 -2.02
C ARG A 343 -27.79 -30.77 -1.24
N THR A 344 -27.58 -29.49 -1.57
CA THR A 344 -28.30 -28.37 -0.95
C THR A 344 -29.24 -27.74 -1.96
N SER A 345 -30.54 -27.73 -1.66
CA SER A 345 -31.53 -27.08 -2.52
C SER A 345 -31.60 -25.58 -2.21
N PHE A 346 -31.40 -24.76 -3.24
CA PHE A 346 -31.62 -23.31 -3.18
C PHE A 346 -32.85 -22.94 -4.01
N VAL A 347 -33.60 -21.91 -3.58
CA VAL A 347 -34.71 -21.39 -4.38
C VAL A 347 -34.13 -20.70 -5.61
N TYR A 348 -34.51 -21.17 -6.80
CA TYR A 348 -34.16 -20.52 -8.06
C TYR A 348 -35.14 -19.39 -8.36
N ALA A 349 -34.74 -18.14 -8.09
CA ALA A 349 -35.62 -16.97 -8.21
C ALA A 349 -35.72 -16.40 -9.63
N LEU A 350 -35.07 -17.01 -10.64
CA LEU A 350 -35.04 -16.54 -12.04
C LEU A 350 -34.51 -15.10 -12.19
N ASP A 351 -33.74 -14.61 -11.23
CA ASP A 351 -33.22 -13.24 -11.15
C ASP A 351 -31.69 -13.18 -11.31
N TYR A 352 -31.08 -14.29 -11.74
CA TYR A 352 -29.63 -14.46 -11.87
C TYR A 352 -28.84 -14.37 -10.55
N SER A 353 -29.52 -14.50 -9.40
CA SER A 353 -28.84 -14.69 -8.11
C SER A 353 -28.12 -16.05 -8.06
N GLN A 354 -26.92 -16.04 -7.48
CA GLN A 354 -26.05 -17.20 -7.40
C GLN A 354 -25.98 -17.71 -5.96
N PHE A 355 -26.49 -18.93 -5.76
CA PHE A 355 -26.36 -19.69 -4.52
C PHE A 355 -25.79 -21.07 -4.82
N ASN A 356 -24.60 -21.34 -4.32
CA ASN A 356 -23.90 -22.63 -4.41
C ASN A 356 -22.70 -22.64 -3.44
N ILE A 357 -22.05 -23.79 -3.29
CA ILE A 357 -20.90 -23.92 -2.37
C ILE A 357 -19.76 -22.95 -2.71
N TYR A 358 -19.49 -22.69 -4.00
CA TYR A 358 -18.41 -21.80 -4.42
C TYR A 358 -18.66 -20.34 -4.02
N THR A 359 -19.89 -19.85 -4.18
CA THR A 359 -20.27 -18.52 -3.67
C THR A 359 -20.18 -18.45 -2.14
N GLY A 360 -20.47 -19.55 -1.44
CA GLY A 360 -20.30 -19.66 0.01
C GLY A 360 -18.82 -19.61 0.43
N LEU A 361 -17.94 -20.30 -0.30
CA LEU A 361 -16.50 -20.29 -0.09
C LEU A 361 -15.91 -18.88 -0.30
N LEU A 362 -16.32 -18.19 -1.36
CA LEU A 362 -15.88 -16.81 -1.63
C LEU A 362 -16.28 -15.85 -0.50
N LYS A 363 -17.54 -15.90 -0.06
CA LYS A 363 -18.03 -15.12 1.10
C LYS A 363 -17.29 -15.47 2.39
N SER A 364 -16.89 -16.72 2.55
CA SER A 364 -16.18 -17.18 3.76
C SER A 364 -14.73 -16.71 3.75
N SER A 365 -14.04 -16.79 2.62
CA SER A 365 -12.70 -16.21 2.45
C SER A 365 -12.67 -14.72 2.82
N PHE A 366 -13.63 -13.93 2.32
CA PHE A 366 -13.76 -12.52 2.68
C PHE A 366 -13.89 -12.29 4.19
N LYS A 367 -14.79 -13.04 4.86
CA LYS A 367 -15.01 -12.90 6.32
C LYS A 367 -13.75 -13.26 7.11
N GLU A 368 -13.12 -14.39 6.78
CA GLU A 368 -11.91 -14.84 7.48
C GLU A 368 -10.76 -13.83 7.29
N ALA A 369 -10.57 -13.33 6.07
CA ALA A 369 -9.59 -12.29 5.78
C ALA A 369 -9.85 -11.03 6.64
N PHE A 370 -11.08 -10.52 6.66
CA PHE A 370 -11.41 -9.32 7.42
C PHE A 370 -11.18 -9.51 8.93
N ASN A 371 -11.55 -10.66 9.50
CA ASN A 371 -11.41 -10.95 10.92
C ASN A 371 -9.93 -10.92 11.40
N ILE A 372 -8.97 -11.17 10.51
CA ILE A 372 -7.54 -11.09 10.83
C ILE A 372 -7.13 -9.67 11.22
N LEU A 373 -7.75 -8.63 10.64
CA LEU A 373 -7.46 -7.24 11.01
C LEU A 373 -7.74 -7.00 12.50
N ASP A 374 -8.85 -7.53 13.02
CA ASP A 374 -9.19 -7.42 14.44
C ASP A 374 -8.13 -8.14 15.30
N LYS A 375 -7.64 -9.31 14.88
CA LYS A 375 -6.54 -10.02 15.56
C LYS A 375 -5.22 -9.24 15.54
N VAL A 376 -4.91 -8.53 14.46
CA VAL A 376 -3.76 -7.60 14.41
C VAL A 376 -3.93 -6.48 15.45
N ALA A 377 -5.13 -5.92 15.58
CA ALA A 377 -5.41 -4.90 16.60
C ALA A 377 -5.28 -5.46 18.03
N VAL A 378 -5.81 -6.65 18.31
CA VAL A 378 -5.63 -7.31 19.61
C VAL A 378 -4.14 -7.55 19.92
N PHE A 379 -3.35 -8.00 18.94
CA PHE A 379 -1.91 -8.16 19.11
C PHE A 379 -1.24 -6.85 19.54
N VAL A 380 -1.55 -5.74 18.87
CA VAL A 380 -0.96 -4.42 19.18
C VAL A 380 -1.37 -3.95 20.59
N ASN A 381 -2.63 -4.15 20.98
CA ASN A 381 -3.11 -3.87 22.33
C ASN A 381 -2.30 -4.61 23.39
N ASP A 382 -2.07 -5.90 23.18
CA ASP A 382 -1.36 -6.75 24.12
C ASP A 382 0.13 -6.46 24.17
N TYR A 383 0.75 -6.22 23.01
CA TYR A 383 2.18 -5.90 22.93
C TYR A 383 2.52 -4.61 23.67
N TYR A 384 1.71 -3.56 23.49
CA TYR A 384 1.89 -2.29 24.21
C TYR A 384 1.22 -2.25 25.58
N GLN A 385 0.52 -3.32 25.98
CA GLN A 385 -0.22 -3.39 27.24
C GLN A 385 -1.19 -2.21 27.41
N LEU A 386 -1.92 -1.84 26.35
CA LEU A 386 -2.85 -0.71 26.35
C LEU A 386 -4.05 -0.91 27.29
N GLY A 387 -4.33 -2.16 27.67
CA GLY A 387 -5.30 -2.51 28.70
C GLY A 387 -6.77 -2.50 28.25
N PHE A 388 -7.04 -2.51 26.94
CA PHE A 388 -8.40 -2.67 26.44
C PHE A 388 -8.83 -4.14 26.51
N ARG A 389 -10.12 -4.35 26.79
CA ARG A 389 -10.71 -5.69 26.80
C ARG A 389 -10.80 -6.19 25.37
N GLU A 390 -10.31 -7.40 25.11
CA GLU A 390 -10.22 -7.96 23.74
C GLU A 390 -11.58 -7.93 23.01
N GLU A 391 -12.68 -8.18 23.73
CA GLU A 391 -14.06 -8.16 23.22
C GLU A 391 -14.52 -6.79 22.68
N ASP A 392 -13.84 -5.71 23.03
CA ASP A 392 -14.17 -4.34 22.60
C ASP A 392 -13.26 -3.86 21.44
N ILE A 393 -12.29 -4.68 21.01
CA ILE A 393 -11.27 -4.30 20.03
C ILE A 393 -11.73 -4.69 18.62
N TYR A 394 -11.95 -3.67 17.79
CA TYR A 394 -12.07 -3.83 16.35
C TYR A 394 -11.04 -2.94 15.66
N PHE A 395 -10.41 -3.43 14.61
CA PHE A 395 -9.38 -2.71 13.88
C PHE A 395 -9.89 -1.38 13.37
N ASN A 396 -11.12 -1.33 12.85
CA ASN A 396 -11.75 -0.13 12.29
C ASN A 396 -12.66 0.63 13.28
N SER A 397 -12.58 0.35 14.58
CA SER A 397 -13.44 0.95 15.62
C SER A 397 -13.37 2.48 15.62
N ILE A 398 -14.52 3.14 15.40
CA ILE A 398 -14.71 4.60 15.51
C ILE A 398 -15.45 4.91 16.80
N ARG A 399 -14.89 5.78 17.64
CA ARG A 399 -15.62 6.28 18.82
C ARG A 399 -16.78 7.16 18.35
N GLY A 400 -18.02 6.69 18.54
CA GLY A 400 -19.23 7.49 18.25
C GLY A 400 -20.46 6.72 17.80
N ILE A 401 -20.32 5.50 17.24
CA ILE A 401 -21.47 4.77 16.67
C ILE A 401 -22.01 3.67 17.59
N LYS A 402 -21.22 3.17 18.55
CA LYS A 402 -21.65 2.36 19.72
C LYS A 402 -20.41 1.95 20.49
N ARG A 403 -20.21 2.44 21.73
CA ARG A 403 -19.31 1.93 22.79
C ARG A 403 -17.85 1.50 22.45
N GLY A 404 -17.37 1.64 21.22
CA GLY A 404 -16.06 1.15 20.80
C GLY A 404 -14.93 2.00 21.34
N VAL A 405 -13.93 1.35 21.93
CA VAL A 405 -12.63 1.95 22.17
C VAL A 405 -11.79 1.76 20.90
N SER A 406 -10.96 2.74 20.55
CA SER A 406 -10.01 2.61 19.44
C SER A 406 -8.61 2.45 20.03
N ILE A 407 -7.89 1.43 19.58
CA ILE A 407 -6.47 1.26 19.92
C ILE A 407 -5.58 2.27 19.18
N TRP A 408 -6.12 2.91 18.13
CA TRP A 408 -5.40 3.81 17.24
C TRP A 408 -5.49 5.27 17.71
N GLN A 409 -6.65 5.67 18.23
CA GLN A 409 -6.94 7.05 18.60
C GLN A 409 -7.62 7.17 19.96
N ASP A 410 -7.43 8.34 20.60
CA ASP A 410 -8.26 8.84 21.69
C ASP A 410 -8.83 10.22 21.29
N ASN A 411 -10.15 10.33 21.29
CA ASN A 411 -10.88 11.55 20.86
C ASN A 411 -10.46 12.10 19.48
N GLY A 412 -10.28 11.21 18.51
CA GLY A 412 -9.89 11.58 17.13
C GLY A 412 -8.41 11.93 16.97
N VAL A 413 -7.63 11.90 18.05
CA VAL A 413 -6.18 12.13 18.03
C VAL A 413 -5.45 10.79 18.13
N ILE A 414 -4.40 10.61 17.34
CA ILE A 414 -3.56 9.41 17.40
C ILE A 414 -3.02 9.19 18.83
N ARG A 415 -3.02 7.93 19.30
CA ARG A 415 -2.50 7.60 20.63
C ARG A 415 -1.01 7.91 20.74
N LYS A 416 -0.58 8.34 21.93
CA LYS A 416 0.81 8.72 22.20
C LYS A 416 1.76 7.54 22.10
N GLU A 417 1.31 6.35 22.46
CA GLU A 417 2.06 5.09 22.35
C GLU A 417 2.43 4.82 20.89
N ILE A 418 1.46 4.99 19.98
CA ILE A 418 1.70 4.86 18.55
C ILE A 418 2.57 6.01 18.06
N LEU A 419 2.19 7.25 18.34
CA LEU A 419 2.89 8.44 17.83
C LEU A 419 4.36 8.49 18.27
N ASN A 420 4.64 8.24 19.55
CA ASN A 420 5.98 8.28 20.11
C ASN A 420 6.78 7.00 19.83
N SER A 421 6.17 5.97 19.24
CA SER A 421 6.90 4.77 18.86
C SER A 421 8.02 5.08 17.88
N GLU A 422 7.87 6.06 16.97
CA GLU A 422 8.78 6.21 15.83
C GLU A 422 8.94 4.89 15.06
N ASN A 423 7.82 4.20 14.86
CA ASN A 423 7.76 2.92 14.16
C ASN A 423 6.94 3.06 12.88
N ILE A 424 7.63 3.10 11.75
CA ILE A 424 7.00 3.34 10.45
C ILE A 424 5.97 2.27 10.07
N SER A 425 6.15 1.02 10.51
CA SER A 425 5.17 -0.04 10.26
C SER A 425 3.93 0.07 11.15
N LEU A 426 4.08 0.65 12.34
CA LEU A 426 2.92 0.99 13.17
C LEU A 426 2.15 2.20 12.60
N TYR A 427 2.87 3.17 12.01
CA TYR A 427 2.24 4.25 11.25
C TYR A 427 1.50 3.73 10.01
N ALA A 428 2.03 2.71 9.34
CA ALA A 428 1.36 2.04 8.22
C ALA A 428 0.02 1.39 8.66
N LEU A 429 0.01 0.66 9.78
CA LEU A 429 -1.22 0.10 10.35
C LEU A 429 -2.23 1.20 10.71
N TYR A 430 -1.75 2.31 11.29
CA TYR A 430 -2.58 3.47 11.58
C TYR A 430 -3.16 4.12 10.32
N ASP A 431 -2.40 4.21 9.23
CA ASP A 431 -2.87 4.73 7.95
C ASP A 431 -3.92 3.80 7.31
N ILE A 432 -3.78 2.47 7.42
CA ILE A 432 -4.86 1.52 7.04
C ILE A 432 -6.12 1.79 7.85
N TYR A 433 -6.00 1.99 9.18
CA TYR A 433 -7.12 2.38 10.02
C TYR A 433 -7.78 3.68 9.53
N ARG A 434 -7.00 4.70 9.17
CA ARG A 434 -7.51 5.96 8.61
C ARG A 434 -8.31 5.74 7.33
N ASP A 435 -7.88 4.83 6.45
CA ASP A 435 -8.60 4.52 5.21
C ASP A 435 -10.00 3.92 5.48
N PHE A 436 -10.15 3.16 6.58
CA PHE A 436 -11.47 2.75 7.06
C PHE A 436 -12.28 3.93 7.62
N GLN A 437 -11.66 4.85 8.37
CA GLN A 437 -12.36 6.02 8.95
C GLN A 437 -12.90 6.96 7.88
N SER A 438 -12.13 7.20 6.82
CA SER A 438 -12.46 8.16 5.78
C SER A 438 -13.42 7.63 4.71
N GLY A 439 -13.76 6.34 4.78
CA GLY A 439 -14.61 5.67 3.80
C GLY A 439 -13.91 5.20 2.53
N GLU A 440 -12.57 5.24 2.47
CA GLU A 440 -11.82 4.68 1.32
C GLU A 440 -12.05 3.16 1.22
N HIS A 441 -12.24 2.49 2.36
CA HIS A 441 -12.64 1.08 2.43
C HIS A 441 -14.14 0.89 2.75
N GLN A 442 -15.01 1.82 2.34
CA GLN A 442 -16.45 1.74 2.65
C GLN A 442 -17.11 0.48 2.07
N ARG A 443 -16.73 0.08 0.85
CA ARG A 443 -17.29 -1.11 0.19
C ARG A 443 -16.94 -2.40 0.95
N ILE A 444 -15.67 -2.55 1.35
CA ILE A 444 -15.21 -3.65 2.21
C ILE A 444 -16.03 -3.68 3.52
N GLN A 445 -16.25 -2.53 4.16
CA GLN A 445 -17.06 -2.46 5.39
C GLN A 445 -18.52 -2.85 5.16
N ASP A 446 -19.13 -2.40 4.06
CA ASP A 446 -20.51 -2.73 3.72
C ASP A 446 -20.66 -4.24 3.44
N ILE A 447 -19.74 -4.84 2.68
CA ILE A 447 -19.69 -6.30 2.44
C ILE A 447 -19.56 -7.06 3.75
N ARG A 448 -18.60 -6.68 4.61
CA ARG A 448 -18.40 -7.30 5.93
C ARG A 448 -19.69 -7.27 6.74
N ASN A 449 -20.30 -6.09 6.88
CA ASN A 449 -21.51 -5.92 7.68
C ASN A 449 -22.70 -6.70 7.11
N ALA A 450 -22.82 -6.78 5.77
CA ALA A 450 -23.85 -7.56 5.11
C ALA A 450 -23.65 -9.07 5.35
N LEU A 451 -22.41 -9.56 5.34
CA LEU A 451 -22.06 -10.96 5.55
C LEU A 451 -22.17 -11.43 7.01
N THR A 452 -21.96 -10.54 7.99
CA THR A 452 -21.98 -10.91 9.41
C THR A 452 -23.33 -10.70 10.08
N HIS A 453 -24.10 -9.69 9.66
CA HIS A 453 -25.31 -9.28 10.37
C HIS A 453 -26.57 -9.22 9.50
N ARG A 454 -26.46 -9.44 8.18
CA ARG A 454 -27.58 -9.32 7.24
C ARG A 454 -27.51 -10.42 6.16
N ARG A 455 -27.92 -10.07 4.94
CA ARG A 455 -27.79 -10.89 3.73
C ARG A 455 -26.93 -10.14 2.72
N LEU A 456 -26.07 -10.88 2.03
CA LEU A 456 -25.41 -10.45 0.81
C LEU A 456 -25.71 -11.47 -0.29
N VAL A 457 -26.39 -11.04 -1.36
CA VAL A 457 -26.73 -11.86 -2.52
C VAL A 457 -25.75 -11.52 -3.65
N ILE A 458 -25.16 -12.55 -4.24
CA ILE A 458 -24.23 -12.39 -5.36
C ILE A 458 -25.00 -12.66 -6.64
N TYR A 459 -24.80 -11.83 -7.65
CA TYR A 459 -25.46 -11.93 -8.95
C TYR A 459 -24.43 -12.11 -10.07
N ASP A 460 -24.88 -12.67 -11.19
CA ASP A 460 -24.04 -12.77 -12.39
C ASP A 460 -23.69 -11.38 -12.95
N SER A 461 -22.40 -11.05 -13.04
CA SER A 461 -21.92 -9.75 -13.52
C SER A 461 -22.09 -9.52 -15.02
N GLY A 462 -22.29 -10.56 -15.82
CA GLY A 462 -22.53 -10.43 -17.26
C GLY A 462 -24.00 -10.20 -17.61
N LEU A 463 -24.91 -10.59 -16.71
CA LEU A 463 -26.36 -10.53 -16.93
C LEU A 463 -27.06 -9.47 -16.09
N THR A 464 -26.38 -8.93 -15.07
CA THR A 464 -26.95 -7.93 -14.17
C THR A 464 -25.97 -6.79 -13.96
N ASP A 465 -26.52 -5.62 -13.65
CA ASP A 465 -25.76 -4.42 -13.34
C ASP A 465 -26.05 -3.98 -11.89
N TRP A 466 -25.82 -4.89 -10.94
CA TRP A 466 -25.99 -4.57 -9.51
C TRP A 466 -24.92 -3.63 -9.00
N ASP A 467 -23.74 -3.64 -9.62
CA ASP A 467 -22.59 -2.84 -9.16
C ASP A 467 -22.74 -1.34 -9.47
N SER A 468 -23.58 -0.97 -10.45
CA SER A 468 -23.96 0.43 -10.69
C SER A 468 -25.04 0.95 -9.74
N LYS A 469 -25.71 0.06 -9.00
CA LYS A 469 -26.76 0.42 -8.04
C LYS A 469 -26.13 0.71 -6.69
N LEU A 470 -26.65 1.74 -6.00
CA LEU A 470 -26.27 2.07 -4.63
C LEU A 470 -26.89 1.08 -3.61
N ASP A 471 -26.60 -0.21 -3.76
CA ASP A 471 -27.14 -1.30 -2.94
C ASP A 471 -26.05 -1.92 -2.03
N LYS A 472 -26.40 -2.23 -0.79
CA LYS A 472 -25.47 -2.79 0.23
C LYS A 472 -25.66 -4.29 0.48
N HIS A 473 -26.65 -4.91 -0.14
CA HIS A 473 -27.05 -6.31 0.08
C HIS A 473 -26.97 -7.13 -1.20
N ASN A 474 -26.72 -6.51 -2.35
CA ASN A 474 -26.60 -7.14 -3.65
C ASN A 474 -25.30 -6.70 -4.31
N ILE A 475 -24.58 -7.64 -4.93
CA ILE A 475 -23.27 -7.37 -5.55
C ILE A 475 -23.07 -8.28 -6.76
N GLY A 476 -22.36 -7.81 -7.79
CA GLY A 476 -21.92 -8.66 -8.89
C GLY A 476 -20.82 -9.64 -8.46
N TYR A 477 -20.77 -10.82 -9.08
CA TYR A 477 -19.76 -11.84 -8.80
C TYR A 477 -18.33 -11.32 -8.99
N ASN A 478 -18.05 -10.65 -10.12
CA ASN A 478 -16.71 -10.13 -10.42
C ASN A 478 -16.28 -9.10 -9.37
N THR A 479 -17.19 -8.23 -8.96
CA THR A 479 -16.94 -7.25 -7.90
C THR A 479 -16.68 -7.95 -6.57
N MET A 480 -17.49 -8.93 -6.16
CA MET A 480 -17.24 -9.68 -4.93
C MET A 480 -15.87 -10.37 -4.95
N LEU A 481 -15.46 -10.94 -6.09
CA LEU A 481 -14.15 -11.56 -6.25
C LEU A 481 -13.02 -10.53 -6.10
N THR A 482 -13.12 -9.39 -6.80
CA THR A 482 -12.16 -8.29 -6.71
C THR A 482 -12.02 -7.78 -5.28
N GLU A 483 -13.13 -7.52 -4.59
CA GLU A 483 -13.12 -7.06 -3.19
C GLU A 483 -12.54 -8.10 -2.24
N THR A 484 -12.73 -9.40 -2.52
CA THR A 484 -12.13 -10.49 -1.74
C THR A 484 -10.61 -10.54 -1.94
N ILE A 485 -10.13 -10.39 -3.17
CA ILE A 485 -8.68 -10.31 -3.45
C ILE A 485 -8.08 -9.06 -2.81
N GLN A 486 -8.78 -7.92 -2.87
CA GLN A 486 -8.31 -6.66 -2.27
C GLN A 486 -8.18 -6.77 -0.75
N ILE A 487 -9.17 -7.33 -0.03
CA ILE A 487 -9.03 -7.53 1.43
C ILE A 487 -7.91 -8.52 1.75
N MET A 488 -7.70 -9.58 0.95
CA MET A 488 -6.58 -10.51 1.13
C MET A 488 -5.20 -9.82 0.99
N LYS A 489 -5.06 -8.90 0.02
CA LYS A 489 -3.84 -8.08 -0.16
C LYS A 489 -3.64 -7.09 0.99
N LEU A 490 -4.71 -6.41 1.43
CA LEU A 490 -4.67 -5.49 2.57
C LEU A 490 -4.27 -6.19 3.86
N VAL A 491 -4.83 -7.38 4.12
CA VAL A 491 -4.52 -8.19 5.30
C VAL A 491 -3.08 -8.70 5.25
N LYS A 492 -2.58 -9.15 4.08
CA LYS A 492 -1.16 -9.49 3.92
C LYS A 492 -0.27 -8.32 4.32
N ALA A 493 -0.55 -7.12 3.81
CA ALA A 493 0.22 -5.93 4.15
C ALA A 493 0.17 -5.65 5.66
N ALA A 494 -1.01 -5.68 6.27
CA ALA A 494 -1.19 -5.49 7.71
C ALA A 494 -0.41 -6.51 8.57
N VAL A 495 -0.41 -7.80 8.20
CA VAL A 495 0.34 -8.83 8.91
C VAL A 495 1.85 -8.63 8.75
N ILE A 496 2.34 -8.27 7.57
CA ILE A 496 3.74 -7.92 7.35
C ILE A 496 4.14 -6.70 8.17
N TYR A 497 3.30 -5.66 8.20
CA TYR A 497 3.54 -4.49 9.04
C TYR A 497 3.57 -4.83 10.52
N LEU A 498 2.70 -5.72 10.98
CA LEU A 498 2.73 -6.21 12.36
C LEU A 498 4.07 -6.88 12.70
N VAL A 499 4.55 -7.79 11.85
CA VAL A 499 5.84 -8.48 12.08
C VAL A 499 7.00 -7.49 12.07
N ASN A 500 7.02 -6.55 11.12
CA ASN A 500 8.07 -5.53 11.07
C ASN A 500 8.00 -4.56 12.25
N PHE A 501 6.79 -4.21 12.69
CA PHE A 501 6.54 -3.40 13.87
C PHE A 501 7.23 -4.01 15.09
N VAL A 502 6.99 -5.29 15.37
CA VAL A 502 7.62 -6.00 16.49
C VAL A 502 9.14 -6.01 16.33
N ASN A 503 9.65 -6.35 15.15
CA ASN A 503 11.09 -6.35 14.90
C ASN A 503 11.76 -4.99 15.15
N VAL A 504 11.10 -3.89 14.77
CA VAL A 504 11.61 -2.53 15.00
C VAL A 504 11.60 -2.18 16.50
N GLU A 505 10.54 -2.50 17.24
CA GLU A 505 10.48 -2.25 18.69
C GLU A 505 11.53 -3.06 19.46
N GLU A 506 11.68 -4.34 19.13
CA GLU A 506 12.68 -5.21 19.75
C GLU A 506 14.10 -4.78 19.38
N GLY A 507 14.30 -4.28 18.15
CA GLY A 507 15.55 -3.63 17.74
C GLY A 507 15.91 -2.41 18.59
N LYS A 508 14.93 -1.63 19.06
CA LYS A 508 15.16 -0.50 19.98
C LYS A 508 15.53 -1.00 21.38
N LYS A 509 14.84 -2.03 21.89
CA LYS A 509 15.18 -2.67 23.17
C LYS A 509 16.61 -3.21 23.16
N ARG A 510 17.04 -3.84 22.06
CA ARG A 510 18.42 -4.31 21.86
C ARG A 510 19.45 -3.21 22.03
N LYS A 511 19.21 -2.05 21.40
CA LYS A 511 20.12 -0.90 21.45
C LYS A 511 20.16 -0.24 22.83
N ALA A 512 19.02 -0.19 23.53
CA ALA A 512 18.90 0.42 24.84
C ALA A 512 19.45 -0.47 25.98
N GLY A 513 19.35 -1.80 25.84
CA GLY A 513 19.59 -2.74 26.93
C GLY A 513 21.03 -2.82 27.42
N GLY A 514 22.03 -2.56 26.57
CA GLY A 514 23.47 -2.60 26.89
C GLY A 514 24.01 -3.96 27.41
N LYS A 515 23.12 -4.91 27.68
CA LYS A 515 23.40 -6.24 28.21
C LYS A 515 23.67 -7.23 27.07
N PRO A 516 24.48 -8.27 27.31
CA PRO A 516 24.61 -9.39 26.38
C PRO A 516 23.25 -10.00 26.07
N ILE A 517 22.98 -10.24 24.80
CA ILE A 517 21.78 -10.94 24.33
C ILE A 517 22.27 -12.26 23.74
N LEU A 518 21.64 -13.35 24.17
CA LEU A 518 21.85 -14.68 23.62
C LEU A 518 20.72 -14.97 22.62
N ASP A 519 21.08 -15.41 21.41
CA ASP A 519 20.09 -15.85 20.45
C ASP A 519 19.52 -17.20 20.90
N MET A 520 18.20 -17.27 21.05
CA MET A 520 17.46 -18.50 21.32
C MET A 520 16.61 -18.83 20.09
N TYR A 521 16.79 -20.04 19.57
CA TYR A 521 16.04 -20.52 18.41
C TYR A 521 14.79 -21.25 18.87
N ALA A 522 13.64 -20.84 18.32
CA ALA A 522 12.41 -21.56 18.47
C ALA A 522 12.31 -22.63 17.38
N ASP A 523 11.85 -23.82 17.76
CA ASP A 523 11.53 -24.87 16.79
C ASP A 523 10.28 -24.46 16.00
N THR A 524 10.42 -24.38 14.68
CA THR A 524 9.34 -24.07 13.74
C THR A 524 8.86 -25.30 12.97
N SER A 525 9.28 -26.51 13.36
CA SER A 525 8.96 -27.77 12.67
C SER A 525 7.55 -28.31 12.93
N GLN A 526 6.63 -27.45 13.40
CA GLN A 526 5.22 -27.80 13.55
C GLN A 526 4.58 -27.94 12.16
N PHE A 527 4.73 -29.13 11.58
CA PHE A 527 4.00 -29.59 10.41
C PHE A 527 2.94 -30.61 10.84
N LEU A 528 1.84 -30.69 10.08
CA LEU A 528 0.88 -31.79 10.20
C LEU A 528 1.52 -33.14 9.86
#